data_AF-A0A094FIY5-F1
#
_entry.id   AF-A0A094FIY5-F1
#
_cell.length_a   1.000
_cell.length_b   1.000
_cell.length_c   1.000
_cell.angle_alpha   90.00
_cell.angle_beta   90.00
_cell.angle_gamma   90.00
#
_symmetry.space_group_name_H-M   'P 1'
#
loop_
_entity.id
_entity.type
_entity.pdbx_description
1 polymer ?
#
loop_
_entity_poly.entity_id
_entity_poly.type
_entity_poly.pdbx_seq_one_letter_code
_entity_poly.pdbx_strand_id
1 'polypeptide(L)'
;MTVTRLLLALDFLHTEARVIHGVLKTDNVMLSIEDDGMLADSAKAEKSRKFRRPDKAKGYGLPTLCDFGESRIGASQESDPFVQPHIYRAPEVMFDMPWGSAADIWNLAGLVSTWIASEDAVVPLLSLDSLEKQLSGEEKQLFIRFIRSMLKWLPEERSTAKQLLKDPWLL
;
A
#
# COMPACT_ATOMS: atom_id res chain seq x y z
N MET A 1 -0.71 -10.16 -8.39
CA MET A 1 -0.42 -10.96 -7.18
C MET A 1 -0.16 -10.11 -5.93
N THR A 2 0.74 -9.11 -5.94
CA THR A 2 1.05 -8.29 -4.74
C THR A 2 -0.14 -7.43 -4.29
N VAL A 3 -0.74 -6.65 -5.19
CA VAL A 3 -1.87 -5.76 -4.87
C VAL A 3 -3.06 -6.56 -4.32
N THR A 4 -3.38 -7.70 -4.94
CA THR A 4 -4.44 -8.62 -4.48
C THR A 4 -4.26 -9.03 -3.02
N ARG A 5 -3.03 -9.32 -2.58
CA ARG A 5 -2.76 -9.74 -1.19
C ARG A 5 -2.95 -8.61 -0.19
N LEU A 6 -2.49 -7.41 -0.54
CA LEU A 6 -2.69 -6.23 0.30
C LEU A 6 -4.17 -5.91 0.42
N LEU A 7 -4.93 -6.02 -0.67
CA LEU A 7 -6.38 -5.85 -0.63
C LEU A 7 -7.09 -6.93 0.19
N LEU A 8 -6.66 -8.20 0.14
CA LEU A 8 -7.21 -9.25 1.01
C LEU A 8 -6.95 -8.95 2.49
N ALA A 9 -5.73 -8.52 2.83
CA ALA A 9 -5.39 -8.14 4.19
C ALA A 9 -6.23 -6.93 4.67
N LEU A 10 -6.37 -5.91 3.83
CA LEU A 10 -7.20 -4.74 4.16
C LEU A 10 -8.68 -5.06 4.24
N ASP A 11 -9.21 -5.92 3.37
CA ASP A 11 -10.60 -6.37 3.45
C ASP A 11 -10.85 -7.05 4.80
N PHE A 12 -9.97 -7.96 5.23
CA PHE A 12 -10.06 -8.59 6.55
C PHE A 12 -9.98 -7.56 7.69
N LEU A 13 -9.00 -6.66 7.66
CA LEU A 13 -8.84 -5.64 8.71
C LEU A 13 -10.08 -4.74 8.81
N HIS A 14 -10.57 -4.24 7.68
CA HIS A 14 -11.65 -3.27 7.62
C HIS A 14 -13.02 -3.90 7.93
N THR A 15 -13.28 -5.11 7.45
CA THR A 15 -14.61 -5.73 7.54
C THR A 15 -14.78 -6.64 8.74
N GLU A 16 -13.81 -7.51 9.03
CA GLU A 16 -13.89 -8.52 10.08
C GLU A 16 -13.27 -8.00 11.39
N ALA A 17 -12.04 -7.49 11.34
CA ALA A 17 -11.31 -7.07 12.53
C ALA A 17 -11.74 -5.68 13.05
N ARG A 18 -12.37 -4.86 12.20
CA ARG A 18 -12.68 -3.45 12.45
C ARG A 18 -11.44 -2.67 12.91
N VAL A 19 -10.35 -2.87 12.19
CA VAL A 19 -9.06 -2.22 12.40
C VAL A 19 -8.73 -1.39 11.17
N ILE A 20 -8.32 -0.15 11.38
CA ILE A 20 -7.71 0.70 10.37
C ILE A 20 -6.20 0.60 10.56
N HIS A 21 -5.45 0.29 9.51
CA HIS A 21 -4.00 0.17 9.61
C HIS A 21 -3.36 1.51 9.98
N GLY A 22 -3.86 2.62 9.42
CA GLY A 22 -3.53 3.99 9.82
C GLY A 22 -2.23 4.53 9.24
N VAL A 23 -1.30 3.64 8.89
CA VAL A 23 -0.04 3.98 8.23
C VAL A 23 0.35 2.93 7.19
N LEU A 24 -0.13 3.06 5.96
CA LEU A 24 0.34 2.25 4.83
C LEU A 24 1.43 3.01 4.06
N LYS A 25 2.65 2.49 4.11
CA LYS A 25 3.81 2.97 3.34
C LYS A 25 4.65 1.80 2.83
N THR A 26 5.60 2.06 1.94
CA THR A 26 6.43 1.01 1.32
C THR A 26 7.17 0.17 2.36
N ASP A 27 7.59 0.80 3.45
CA ASP A 27 8.32 0.14 4.54
C ASP A 27 7.46 -0.86 5.32
N ASN A 28 6.14 -0.76 5.23
CA ASN A 28 5.18 -1.56 6.00
C ASN A 28 4.65 -2.77 5.20
N VAL A 29 5.26 -3.04 4.03
CA VAL A 29 5.01 -4.25 3.24
C VAL A 29 6.29 -5.08 3.22
N MET A 30 6.28 -6.16 4.01
CA MET A 30 7.41 -7.11 4.06
C MET A 30 7.21 -8.27 3.11
N LEU A 31 8.30 -8.82 2.59
CA LEU A 31 8.29 -10.10 1.88
C LEU A 31 8.52 -11.22 2.91
N SER A 32 7.70 -12.26 2.87
CA SER A 32 7.93 -13.43 3.72
C SER A 32 9.23 -14.14 3.31
N ILE A 33 9.77 -14.96 4.21
CA ILE A 33 10.90 -15.83 3.90
C ILE A 33 10.32 -17.24 3.70
N GLU A 34 10.58 -17.84 2.54
CA GLU A 34 10.20 -19.21 2.19
C GLU A 34 11.37 -20.20 2.38
N ASP A 35 12.61 -19.70 2.40
CA ASP A 35 13.82 -20.49 2.66
C ASP A 35 14.50 -20.05 3.97
N ASP A 36 14.33 -20.84 5.02
CA ASP A 36 14.95 -20.61 6.34
C ASP A 36 16.50 -20.60 6.29
N GLY A 37 17.10 -21.17 5.23
CA GLY A 37 18.54 -21.04 4.97
C GLY A 37 18.99 -19.59 4.84
N MET A 38 18.11 -18.69 4.38
CA MET A 38 18.37 -17.26 4.30
C MET A 38 18.60 -16.62 5.67
N LEU A 39 17.91 -17.10 6.72
CA LEU A 39 18.10 -16.60 8.08
C LEU A 39 19.47 -17.03 8.63
N ALA A 40 19.89 -18.26 8.34
CA ALA A 40 21.21 -18.76 8.75
C ALA A 40 22.36 -18.01 8.07
N ASP A 41 22.21 -17.68 6.78
CA ASP A 41 23.19 -16.90 6.03
C ASP A 41 23.21 -15.43 6.47
N SER A 42 22.05 -14.85 6.77
CA SER A 42 21.93 -13.51 7.37
C SER A 42 22.64 -13.44 8.72
N ALA A 43 22.40 -14.42 9.61
CA ALA A 43 23.04 -14.48 10.94
C ALA A 43 24.57 -14.62 10.85
N LYS A 44 25.10 -15.36 9.86
CA LYS A 44 26.55 -15.42 9.59
C LYS A 44 27.09 -14.10 9.07
N ALA A 45 26.34 -13.41 8.20
CA ALA A 45 26.71 -12.12 7.64
C ALA A 45 26.74 -11.02 8.71
N GLU A 46 25.77 -11.02 9.64
CA GLU A 46 25.68 -10.08 10.77
C GLU A 46 26.90 -10.17 11.69
N LYS A 47 27.35 -11.40 12.03
CA LYS A 47 28.60 -11.62 12.77
C LYS A 47 29.83 -11.03 12.09
N SER A 48 29.82 -10.96 10.76
CA SER A 48 30.91 -10.38 9.98
C SER A 48 30.79 -8.86 9.77
N ARG A 49 29.74 -8.21 10.30
CA ARG A 49 29.35 -6.80 10.06
C ARG A 49 29.24 -6.42 8.58
N LYS A 50 29.16 -7.40 7.68
CA LYS A 50 28.91 -7.19 6.26
C LYS A 50 27.44 -7.44 6.03
N PHE A 51 26.64 -6.39 6.08
CA PHE A 51 25.25 -6.50 5.63
C PHE A 51 25.26 -6.80 4.13
N ARG A 52 24.93 -8.03 3.77
CA ARG A 52 24.66 -8.42 2.39
C ARG A 52 23.14 -8.52 2.24
N ARG A 53 22.56 -7.69 1.37
CA ARG A 53 21.17 -7.89 0.94
C ARG A 53 21.10 -9.30 0.31
N PRO A 54 20.19 -10.18 0.75
CA PRO A 54 20.01 -11.48 0.10
C PRO A 54 19.68 -11.29 -1.38
N ASP A 55 20.09 -12.25 -2.20
CA ASP A 55 19.89 -12.18 -3.64
C ASP A 55 18.39 -12.15 -3.95
N LYS A 56 17.94 -11.15 -4.71
CA LYS A 56 16.50 -10.77 -4.82
C LYS A 56 15.59 -11.87 -5.42
N ALA A 57 16.17 -12.95 -5.92
CA ALA A 57 15.46 -13.93 -6.75
C ALA A 57 15.25 -15.31 -6.09
N LYS A 58 15.76 -15.56 -4.88
CA LYS A 58 15.64 -16.89 -4.24
C LYS A 58 15.26 -16.79 -2.77
N GLY A 59 14.16 -17.46 -2.41
CA GLY A 59 13.75 -17.70 -1.02
C GLY A 59 12.86 -16.63 -0.38
N TYR A 60 12.53 -15.53 -1.08
CA TYR A 60 11.48 -14.61 -0.65
C TYR A 60 10.11 -15.08 -1.14
N GLY A 61 9.12 -15.04 -0.26
CA GLY A 61 7.72 -15.17 -0.62
C GLY A 61 7.00 -13.82 -0.68
N LEU A 62 5.75 -13.86 -1.10
CA LEU A 62 4.71 -13.60 -0.12
C LEU A 62 4.62 -12.19 0.49
N PRO A 63 4.22 -11.09 -0.21
CA PRO A 63 4.07 -9.80 0.47
C PRO A 63 3.01 -9.88 1.57
N THR A 64 3.37 -9.39 2.75
CA THR A 64 2.59 -9.41 3.98
C THR A 64 2.59 -8.01 4.60
N LEU A 65 1.40 -7.56 5.01
CA LEU A 65 1.23 -6.30 5.71
C LEU A 65 1.76 -6.44 7.16
N CYS A 66 2.57 -5.48 7.60
CA CYS A 66 3.18 -5.48 8.92
C CYS A 66 3.16 -4.09 9.56
N ASP A 67 3.60 -4.02 10.82
CA ASP A 67 3.68 -2.79 11.62
C ASP A 67 2.32 -2.16 11.98
N PHE A 68 1.66 -2.79 12.94
CA PHE A 68 0.36 -2.35 13.50
C PHE A 68 0.51 -1.37 14.67
N GLY A 69 1.70 -0.80 14.89
CA GLY A 69 1.95 0.13 16.01
C GLY A 69 1.06 1.37 15.96
N GLU A 70 0.68 1.80 14.76
CA GLU A 70 -0.20 2.95 14.51
C GLU A 70 -1.63 2.58 14.09
N SER A 71 -2.01 1.32 14.23
CA SER A 71 -3.37 0.90 13.90
C SER A 71 -4.39 1.44 14.91
N ARG A 72 -5.63 1.58 14.46
CA ARG A 72 -6.75 2.09 15.27
C ARG A 72 -7.95 1.15 15.19
N ILE A 73 -8.59 0.91 16.32
CA ILE A 73 -9.77 0.03 16.41
C ILE A 73 -11.03 0.87 16.22
N GLY A 74 -11.93 0.41 15.38
CA GLY A 74 -13.20 1.06 15.06
C GLY A 74 -13.29 1.49 13.60
N ALA A 75 -14.50 1.88 13.18
CA ALA A 75 -14.78 2.27 11.79
C ALA A 75 -14.38 3.72 11.46
N SER A 76 -14.29 4.58 12.47
CA SER A 76 -13.96 6.00 12.35
C SER A 76 -13.13 6.43 13.55
N GLN A 77 -12.20 7.34 13.31
CA GLN A 77 -11.35 7.97 14.33
C GLN A 77 -11.44 9.48 14.18
N GLU A 78 -11.30 10.19 15.30
CA GLU A 78 -11.02 11.62 15.26
C GLU A 78 -9.64 11.87 14.67
N SER A 79 -9.42 13.05 14.14
CA SER A 79 -8.11 13.42 13.61
C SER A 79 -7.09 13.59 14.74
N ASP A 80 -5.84 13.26 14.42
CA ASP A 80 -4.69 13.44 15.32
C ASP A 80 -3.50 13.97 14.50
N PRO A 81 -2.69 14.91 15.02
CA PRO A 81 -1.58 15.53 14.30
C PRO A 81 -0.55 14.56 13.69
N PHE A 82 -0.46 13.33 14.20
CA PHE A 82 0.59 12.37 13.85
C PHE A 82 0.12 11.23 12.93
N VAL A 83 -1.10 11.32 12.38
CA VAL A 83 -1.64 10.30 11.47
C VAL A 83 -1.09 10.48 10.05
N GLN A 84 -0.56 9.38 9.49
CA GLN A 84 0.02 9.23 8.15
C GLN A 84 1.28 10.09 7.83
N PRO A 85 2.27 9.52 7.12
CA PRO A 85 3.38 10.29 6.53
C PRO A 85 2.85 11.32 5.51
N HIS A 86 3.48 12.49 5.43
CA HIS A 86 2.99 13.63 4.63
C HIS A 86 2.69 13.28 3.15
N ILE A 87 3.52 12.47 2.50
CA ILE A 87 3.34 12.13 1.07
C ILE A 87 2.21 11.14 0.79
N TYR A 88 1.76 10.40 1.81
CA TYR A 88 0.67 9.43 1.68
C TYR A 88 -0.63 9.93 2.31
N ARG A 89 -0.62 11.09 2.96
CA ARG A 89 -1.74 11.56 3.77
C ARG A 89 -3.01 11.74 2.92
N ALA A 90 -4.11 11.18 3.40
CA ALA A 90 -5.41 11.31 2.75
C ALA A 90 -6.01 12.71 3.00
N PRO A 91 -6.82 13.27 2.08
CA PRO A 91 -7.39 14.61 2.21
C PRO A 91 -8.11 14.85 3.54
N GLU A 92 -8.93 13.90 3.99
CA GLU A 92 -9.65 13.99 5.27
C GLU A 92 -8.71 14.11 6.47
N VAL A 93 -7.56 13.43 6.44
CA VAL A 93 -6.54 13.54 7.48
C VAL A 93 -5.79 14.87 7.37
N MET A 94 -5.58 15.39 6.16
CA MET A 94 -4.98 16.72 5.94
C MET A 94 -5.87 17.85 6.46
N PHE A 95 -7.19 17.70 6.36
CA PHE A 95 -8.16 18.70 6.80
C PHE A 95 -8.63 18.51 8.25
N ASP A 96 -7.98 17.64 9.01
CA ASP A 96 -8.32 17.41 10.42
C ASP A 96 -9.78 16.93 10.59
N MET A 97 -10.26 16.15 9.63
CA MET A 97 -11.60 15.56 9.62
C MET A 97 -11.56 14.13 10.18
N PRO A 98 -12.71 13.60 10.64
CA PRO A 98 -12.82 12.19 10.97
C PRO A 98 -12.41 11.31 9.79
N TRP A 99 -11.65 10.26 10.07
CA TRP A 99 -11.08 9.39 9.07
C TRP A 99 -11.34 7.92 9.41
N GLY A 100 -11.32 7.07 8.38
CA GLY A 100 -11.66 5.65 8.50
C GLY A 100 -10.79 4.78 7.60
N SER A 101 -11.25 3.56 7.33
CA SER A 101 -10.58 2.59 6.44
C SER A 101 -10.32 3.11 5.03
N ALA A 102 -11.11 4.09 4.56
CA ALA A 102 -10.89 4.77 3.28
C ALA A 102 -9.52 5.47 3.19
N ALA A 103 -8.91 5.85 4.33
CA ALA A 103 -7.59 6.43 4.39
C ALA A 103 -6.50 5.40 4.00
N ASP A 104 -6.67 4.14 4.41
CA ASP A 104 -5.77 3.04 4.01
C ASP A 104 -5.84 2.77 2.49
N ILE A 105 -7.04 2.89 1.90
CA ILE A 105 -7.23 2.75 0.45
C ILE A 105 -6.48 3.85 -0.31
N TRP A 106 -6.53 5.09 0.18
CA TRP A 106 -5.78 6.19 -0.40
C TRP A 106 -4.27 5.93 -0.34
N ASN A 107 -3.76 5.50 0.83
CA ASN A 107 -2.35 5.17 0.99
C ASN A 107 -1.90 4.07 0.03
N LEU A 108 -2.70 3.00 -0.12
CA LEU A 108 -2.41 1.90 -1.03
C LEU A 108 -2.32 2.37 -2.49
N ALA A 109 -3.16 3.32 -2.90
CA ALA A 109 -3.09 3.89 -4.24
C ALA A 109 -1.77 4.64 -4.48
N GLY A 110 -1.30 5.39 -3.47
CA GLY A 110 0.02 6.01 -3.50
C GLY A 110 1.13 4.97 -3.67
N LEU A 111 1.07 3.86 -2.92
CA LEU A 111 2.06 2.77 -3.03
C LEU A 111 2.08 2.12 -4.41
N VAL A 112 0.92 1.75 -4.92
CA VAL A 112 0.79 1.11 -6.23
C VAL A 112 1.25 2.05 -7.33
N SER A 113 0.89 3.33 -7.24
CA SER A 113 1.33 4.35 -8.20
C SER A 113 2.85 4.53 -8.18
N THR A 114 3.49 4.56 -7.01
CA THR A 114 4.96 4.66 -6.91
C THR A 114 5.66 3.41 -7.45
N TRP A 115 5.07 2.22 -7.31
CA TRP A 115 5.69 0.99 -7.85
C TRP A 115 5.67 0.90 -9.37
N ILE A 116 4.68 1.52 -10.01
CA ILE A 116 4.48 1.44 -11.46
C ILE A 116 5.05 2.72 -12.15
N ALA A 117 4.99 3.87 -11.48
CA ALA A 117 5.68 5.07 -11.94
C ALA A 117 7.20 4.90 -11.79
N SER A 118 7.94 5.11 -12.88
CA SER A 118 9.39 4.90 -12.95
C SER A 118 10.24 5.88 -12.12
N GLU A 119 9.65 6.83 -11.40
CA GLU A 119 10.37 7.87 -10.63
C GLU A 119 9.60 8.28 -9.37
N ASP A 120 10.33 8.70 -8.33
CA ASP A 120 9.79 9.32 -7.12
C ASP A 120 8.90 10.51 -7.49
N ALA A 121 7.58 10.29 -7.46
CA ALA A 121 6.59 11.28 -7.85
C ALA A 121 6.55 12.43 -6.84
N VAL A 122 7.45 13.40 -6.97
CA VAL A 122 7.29 14.75 -6.46
C VAL A 122 6.02 15.28 -7.11
N VAL A 123 4.92 15.49 -6.39
CA VAL A 123 3.63 15.98 -6.92
C VAL A 123 3.87 17.11 -7.93
N PRO A 124 3.83 16.85 -9.23
CA PRO A 124 3.98 17.89 -10.22
C PRO A 124 2.59 18.15 -10.83
N LEU A 125 2.47 19.16 -11.67
CA LEU A 125 1.29 19.42 -12.49
C LEU A 125 1.07 18.33 -13.58
N LEU A 126 1.46 17.07 -13.32
CA LEU A 126 1.37 15.94 -14.23
C LEU A 126 0.17 15.06 -13.86
N SER A 127 -0.62 14.64 -14.85
CA SER A 127 -1.69 13.66 -14.65
C SER A 127 -1.13 12.26 -14.37
N LEU A 128 -1.89 11.43 -13.63
CA LEU A 128 -1.61 10.00 -13.48
C LEU A 128 -1.32 9.32 -14.83
N ASP A 129 -2.07 9.68 -15.88
CA ASP A 129 -1.88 9.19 -17.24
C ASP A 129 -0.51 9.54 -17.83
N SER A 130 0.06 10.70 -17.46
CA SER A 130 1.37 11.16 -17.92
C SER A 130 2.53 10.52 -17.15
N LEU A 131 2.29 10.17 -15.89
CA LEU A 131 3.27 9.46 -15.03
C LEU A 131 3.39 7.99 -15.41
N GLU A 132 2.28 7.38 -15.82
CA GLU A 132 2.25 5.97 -16.19
C GLU A 132 2.89 5.73 -17.56
N LYS A 133 4.17 5.33 -17.56
CA LYS A 133 4.96 5.07 -18.78
C LYS A 133 5.21 3.59 -19.04
N GLN A 134 4.93 2.71 -18.07
CA GLN A 134 5.24 1.29 -18.17
C GLN A 134 4.11 0.51 -18.87
N LEU A 135 2.85 0.88 -18.60
CA LEU A 135 1.68 0.26 -19.22
C LEU A 135 1.27 0.97 -20.51
N SER A 136 0.61 0.24 -21.42
CA SER A 136 0.07 0.80 -22.66
C SER A 136 -1.28 0.18 -23.04
N GLY A 137 -2.01 0.80 -23.97
CA GLY A 137 -3.28 0.27 -24.47
C GLY A 137 -4.38 0.14 -23.41
N GLU A 138 -5.13 -0.95 -23.48
CA GLU A 138 -6.26 -1.27 -22.58
C GLU A 138 -5.81 -1.46 -21.12
N GLU A 139 -4.65 -2.11 -20.90
CA GLU A 139 -4.11 -2.36 -19.57
C GLU A 139 -3.86 -1.05 -18.80
N LYS A 140 -3.31 -0.03 -19.49
CA LYS A 140 -3.14 1.30 -18.92
C LYS A 140 -4.47 1.96 -18.56
N GLN A 141 -5.50 1.80 -19.39
CA GLN A 141 -6.82 2.38 -19.12
C GLN A 141 -7.49 1.73 -17.90
N LEU A 142 -7.41 0.40 -17.80
CA LEU A 142 -7.90 -0.36 -16.65
C LEU A 142 -7.15 0.03 -15.37
N PHE A 143 -5.83 0.14 -15.43
CA PHE A 143 -5.00 0.58 -14.31
C PHE A 143 -5.37 1.98 -13.81
N ILE A 144 -5.47 2.94 -14.74
CA ILE A 144 -5.79 4.33 -14.38
C ILE A 144 -7.20 4.42 -13.80
N ARG A 145 -8.17 3.67 -14.33
CA ARG A 145 -9.51 3.57 -13.74
C ARG A 145 -9.45 3.00 -12.32
N PHE A 146 -8.68 1.93 -12.12
CA PHE A 146 -8.47 1.29 -10.83
C PHE A 146 -7.91 2.29 -9.80
N ILE A 147 -6.81 2.98 -10.11
CA ILE A 147 -6.21 3.98 -9.20
C ILE A 147 -7.15 5.17 -8.93
N ARG A 148 -7.86 5.67 -9.95
CA ARG A 148 -8.84 6.75 -9.78
C ARG A 148 -10.03 6.37 -8.89
N SER A 149 -10.35 5.07 -8.77
CA SER A 149 -11.39 4.60 -7.85
C SER A 149 -10.94 4.63 -6.38
N MET A 150 -9.63 4.69 -6.13
CA MET A 150 -9.01 4.77 -4.81
C MET A 150 -8.69 6.22 -4.42
N LEU A 151 -8.27 7.05 -5.38
CA LEU A 151 -7.90 8.46 -5.18
C LEU A 151 -9.10 9.42 -5.33
N LYS A 152 -10.17 9.16 -4.58
CA LYS A 152 -11.32 10.08 -4.47
C LYS A 152 -11.15 11.06 -3.32
N TRP A 153 -11.56 12.30 -3.52
CA TRP A 153 -11.46 13.34 -2.49
C TRP A 153 -12.33 13.00 -1.28
N LEU A 154 -13.59 12.65 -1.55
CA LEU A 154 -14.54 12.20 -0.53
C LEU A 154 -14.25 10.74 -0.17
N PRO A 155 -14.02 10.41 1.11
CA PRO A 155 -13.74 9.04 1.56
C PRO A 155 -14.82 8.02 1.15
N GLU A 156 -16.09 8.41 1.20
CA GLU A 156 -17.25 7.60 0.87
C GLU A 156 -17.38 7.24 -0.62
N GLU A 157 -16.69 7.99 -1.50
CA GLU A 157 -16.64 7.68 -2.93
C GLU A 157 -15.53 6.68 -3.27
N ARG A 158 -14.60 6.41 -2.34
CA ARG A 158 -13.50 5.46 -2.57
C ARG A 158 -14.02 4.04 -2.58
N SER A 159 -13.50 3.25 -3.51
CA SER A 159 -13.78 1.81 -3.52
C SER A 159 -13.16 1.15 -2.28
N THR A 160 -13.93 0.31 -1.61
CA THR A 160 -13.44 -0.55 -0.52
C THR A 160 -12.48 -1.62 -1.04
N ALA A 161 -11.65 -2.19 -0.16
CA ALA A 161 -10.78 -3.31 -0.53
C ALA A 161 -11.56 -4.47 -1.17
N LYS A 162 -12.73 -4.81 -0.60
CA LYS A 162 -13.66 -5.82 -1.14
C LYS A 162 -14.14 -5.55 -2.56
N GLN A 163 -14.39 -4.28 -2.90
CA GLN A 163 -14.82 -3.88 -4.24
C GLN A 163 -13.63 -3.92 -5.21
N LEU A 164 -12.47 -3.41 -4.78
CA LEU A 164 -11.24 -3.40 -5.58
C LEU A 164 -10.78 -4.81 -5.95
N LEU A 165 -10.97 -5.81 -5.08
CA LEU A 165 -10.68 -7.22 -5.37
C LEU A 165 -11.47 -7.79 -6.57
N LYS A 166 -12.53 -7.11 -7.01
CA LYS A 166 -13.35 -7.49 -8.16
C LYS A 166 -13.08 -6.63 -9.40
N ASP A 167 -12.14 -5.68 -9.33
CA ASP A 167 -11.87 -4.80 -10.47
C ASP A 167 -11.22 -5.58 -11.62
N PRO A 168 -11.69 -5.39 -12.88
CA PRO A 168 -11.10 -6.03 -14.06
C PRO A 168 -9.60 -5.86 -14.24
N TRP A 169 -8.95 -4.84 -13.66
CA TRP A 169 -7.49 -4.71 -13.73
C TRP A 169 -6.74 -5.81 -12.95
N LEU A 170 -7.39 -6.44 -11.97
CA LEU A 170 -6.81 -7.52 -11.16
C LEU A 170 -7.13 -8.93 -11.68
N LEU A 171 -7.99 -9.04 -12.70
CA LEU A 171 -8.47 -10.29 -13.30
C LEU A 171 -7.72 -10.62 -14.59
#